data_AF-A0A4R1ULK4-F1
#
_entry.id   AF-A0A4R1ULK4-F1
#
_cell.length_a   1.000
_cell.length_b   1.000
_cell.length_c   1.000
_cell.angle_alpha   90.00
_cell.angle_beta   90.00
_cell.angle_gamma   90.00
#
_symmetry.space_group_name_H-M   'P 1'
#
loop_
_entity.id
_entity.type
_entity.pdbx_description
1 polymer ?
#
loop_
_entity_poly.entity_id
_entity_poly.type
_entity_poly.pdbx_seq_one_letter_code
_entity_poly.pdbx_strand_id
1 'polypeptide(L)'
;MPRTGTEETFGLLWKMPLILIFLAGGFLQYTGILSQTQSNWLALVLFSHVFLAHTGWRQLKYEVPLIIFLLFITLDYFRHSSPISYTVTYFYYIVCTIIAAVAGRVYALRIASSISTELFFNIVKVFLFIQLIAVTVQRVFTEQFISFARVPIGYIDAIFGTFFLQSDASLAAVCELLTISTFLFRCRLRDRFIVSGLSLSVIFLVNSNAAKAAIILIFALLLAYSIYRKFNIAGRYGLNIVFSIAVTLFIPIAYSPLLHFLTDFFAQATNDYYHRGAWQTSARFSPMGQMFAEGIHLFGRGALTYYNPITKRWLYNAGFSTVYSLYLDFGLIGLLLYCFYQFNLVLKFARNYFEFVIFMCVFVLFMTFNFALTDLAFVFTFNMILRLNYLRGRSSSHISYKRTLRPLNIKSRGHVVPRTTG
;
A
#
# COMPACT_ATOMS: atom_id res chain seq x y z
N MET A 1 3.73 -17.95 36.42
CA MET A 1 4.05 -19.11 35.58
C MET A 1 5.19 -18.71 34.65
N PRO A 2 6.33 -19.42 34.66
CA PRO A 2 7.48 -19.05 33.85
C PRO A 2 7.14 -19.21 32.36
N ARG A 3 7.34 -18.13 31.59
CA ARG A 3 7.25 -18.18 30.12
C ARG A 3 8.35 -19.11 29.63
N THR A 4 7.97 -20.26 29.10
CA THR A 4 8.89 -21.25 28.54
C THR A 4 9.66 -20.65 27.36
N GLY A 5 10.94 -21.00 27.20
CA GLY A 5 11.83 -20.46 26.16
C GLY A 5 11.35 -20.60 24.71
N THR A 6 10.28 -21.38 24.48
CA THR A 6 9.53 -21.41 23.23
C THR A 6 8.92 -20.05 22.86
N GLU A 7 8.37 -19.27 23.82
CA GLU A 7 7.82 -17.94 23.53
C GLU A 7 8.89 -16.92 23.07
N GLU A 8 10.12 -17.05 23.57
CA GLU A 8 11.22 -16.15 23.21
C GLU A 8 11.78 -16.46 21.81
N THR A 9 11.95 -17.74 21.45
CA THR A 9 12.31 -18.14 20.08
C THR A 9 11.23 -17.79 19.06
N PHE A 10 9.94 -17.98 19.41
CA PHE A 10 8.83 -17.48 18.61
C PHE A 10 8.87 -15.95 18.50
N GLY A 11 9.27 -15.29 19.60
CA GLY A 11 9.49 -13.85 19.76
C GLY A 11 10.47 -13.23 18.76
N LEU A 12 11.49 -13.97 18.34
CA LEU A 12 12.46 -13.51 17.35
C LEU A 12 11.97 -13.79 15.92
N LEU A 13 11.46 -15.00 15.67
CA LEU A 13 10.98 -15.44 14.35
C LEU A 13 9.85 -14.58 13.80
N TRP A 14 8.96 -14.05 14.65
CA TRP A 14 7.92 -13.12 14.21
C TRP A 14 8.46 -11.72 13.86
N LYS A 15 9.65 -11.31 14.29
CA LYS A 15 10.21 -9.98 13.92
C LYS A 15 11.05 -10.05 12.64
N MET A 16 11.54 -11.24 12.29
CA MET A 16 12.42 -11.48 11.15
C MET A 16 11.85 -11.04 9.79
N PRO A 17 10.57 -11.27 9.42
CA PRO A 17 10.04 -10.76 8.16
C PRO A 17 10.15 -9.24 8.05
N LEU A 18 9.89 -8.51 9.14
CA LEU A 18 9.99 -7.06 9.15
C LEU A 18 11.44 -6.59 9.01
N ILE A 19 12.37 -7.22 9.71
CA ILE A 19 13.79 -6.90 9.61
C ILE A 19 14.28 -7.15 8.19
N LEU A 20 13.92 -8.29 7.61
CA LEU A 20 14.32 -8.65 6.26
C LEU A 20 13.74 -7.68 5.23
N ILE A 21 12.45 -7.37 5.27
CA ILE A 21 11.80 -6.55 4.24
C ILE A 21 12.13 -5.07 4.40
N PHE A 22 12.20 -4.58 5.65
CA PHE A 22 12.25 -3.14 5.92
C PHE A 22 13.59 -2.65 6.43
N LEU A 23 14.54 -3.48 6.84
CA LEU A 23 15.80 -3.02 7.46
C LEU A 23 17.08 -3.60 6.86
N ALA A 24 17.05 -4.85 6.38
CA ALA A 24 18.26 -5.56 5.96
C ALA A 24 18.22 -6.07 4.52
N GLY A 25 17.04 -6.17 3.90
CA GLY A 25 16.86 -6.83 2.61
C GLY A 25 17.69 -6.21 1.49
N GLY A 26 17.66 -4.89 1.36
CA GLY A 26 18.46 -4.18 0.36
C GLY A 26 19.95 -4.35 0.58
N PHE A 27 20.41 -4.33 1.83
CA PHE A 27 21.82 -4.53 2.16
C PHE A 27 22.29 -5.96 1.83
N LEU A 28 21.48 -6.97 2.15
CA LEU A 28 21.78 -8.37 1.83
C LEU A 28 21.83 -8.62 0.31
N GLN A 29 20.99 -7.92 -0.46
CA GLN A 29 21.01 -7.97 -1.92
C GLN A 29 22.19 -7.22 -2.51
N TYR A 30 22.47 -6.03 -1.99
CA TYR A 30 23.59 -5.20 -2.39
C TYR A 30 24.94 -5.92 -2.21
N THR A 31 25.12 -6.61 -1.09
CA THR A 31 26.32 -7.40 -0.77
C THR A 31 26.38 -8.75 -1.51
N GLY A 32 25.33 -9.11 -2.25
CA GLY A 32 25.23 -10.38 -2.98
C GLY A 32 25.07 -11.61 -2.07
N ILE A 33 24.72 -11.43 -0.79
CA ILE A 33 24.44 -12.54 0.14
C ILE A 33 23.15 -13.25 -0.28
N LEU A 34 22.14 -12.47 -0.70
CA LEU A 34 20.89 -12.98 -1.25
C LEU A 34 20.59 -12.33 -2.59
N SER A 35 20.16 -13.10 -3.58
CA SER A 35 19.53 -12.53 -4.78
C SER A 35 18.13 -11.98 -4.46
N GLN A 36 17.59 -11.11 -5.31
CA GLN A 36 16.23 -10.58 -5.16
C GLN A 36 15.19 -11.71 -5.05
N THR A 37 15.34 -12.74 -5.88
CA THR A 37 14.50 -13.95 -5.85
C THR A 37 14.63 -14.70 -4.52
N GLN A 38 15.86 -14.90 -4.01
CA GLN A 38 16.10 -15.57 -2.74
C GLN A 38 15.52 -14.78 -1.56
N SER A 39 15.65 -13.45 -1.56
CA SER A 39 15.05 -12.61 -0.52
C SER A 39 13.52 -12.67 -0.53
N ASN A 40 12.91 -12.65 -1.72
CA ASN A 40 11.45 -12.80 -1.86
C ASN A 40 10.97 -14.16 -1.32
N TRP A 41 11.66 -15.26 -1.67
CA TRP A 41 11.33 -16.58 -1.13
C TRP A 41 11.51 -16.65 0.37
N LEU A 42 12.60 -16.11 0.91
CA LEU A 42 12.83 -16.08 2.35
C LEU A 42 11.74 -15.28 3.08
N ALA A 43 11.38 -14.10 2.56
CA ALA A 43 10.29 -13.29 3.10
C ALA A 43 8.95 -14.04 3.04
N LEU A 44 8.67 -14.73 1.94
CA LEU A 44 7.46 -15.54 1.77
C LEU A 44 7.39 -16.68 2.78
N VAL A 45 8.49 -17.41 2.99
CA VAL A 45 8.57 -18.50 3.97
C VAL A 45 8.35 -17.95 5.38
N LEU A 46 8.99 -16.83 5.73
CA LEU A 46 8.82 -16.21 7.05
C LEU A 46 7.39 -15.71 7.27
N PHE A 47 6.75 -15.10 6.27
CA PHE A 47 5.34 -14.72 6.36
C PHE A 47 4.40 -15.93 6.40
N SER A 48 4.73 -17.02 5.70
CA SER A 48 3.96 -18.27 5.75
C SER A 48 4.00 -18.90 7.15
N HIS A 49 5.13 -18.81 7.86
CA HIS A 49 5.20 -19.24 9.26
C HIS A 49 4.26 -18.41 10.14
N VAL A 50 4.22 -17.08 9.95
CA VAL A 50 3.27 -16.20 10.66
C VAL A 50 1.82 -16.57 10.33
N PHE A 51 1.53 -16.89 9.06
CA PHE A 51 0.23 -17.36 8.60
C PHE A 51 -0.19 -18.66 9.30
N LEU A 52 0.65 -19.70 9.25
CA LEU A 52 0.36 -21.02 9.81
C LEU A 52 0.27 -21.00 11.33
N ALA A 53 1.12 -20.23 12.02
CA ALA A 53 1.17 -20.19 13.48
C ALA A 53 -0.06 -19.53 14.12
N HIS A 54 -0.78 -18.66 13.39
CA HIS A 54 -1.81 -17.80 13.99
C HIS A 54 -3.17 -17.83 13.31
N THR A 55 -3.30 -18.43 12.13
CA THR A 55 -4.55 -18.38 11.40
C THR A 55 -4.95 -19.73 10.83
N GLY A 56 -6.11 -20.23 11.27
CA GLY A 56 -6.81 -21.34 10.61
C GLY A 56 -7.52 -20.88 9.33
N TRP A 57 -7.86 -21.84 8.46
CA TRP A 57 -8.47 -21.61 7.13
C TRP A 57 -9.73 -20.74 7.13
N ARG A 58 -10.47 -20.69 8.25
CA ARG A 58 -11.69 -19.87 8.43
C ARG A 58 -11.48 -18.37 8.21
N GLN A 59 -10.23 -17.90 8.19
CA GLN A 59 -9.93 -16.49 8.04
C GLN A 59 -9.62 -16.03 6.60
N LEU A 60 -9.73 -16.92 5.60
CA LEU A 60 -9.56 -16.59 4.17
C LEU A 60 -10.82 -15.99 3.51
N LYS A 61 -11.88 -15.72 4.28
CA LYS A 61 -13.15 -15.18 3.75
C LYS A 61 -12.99 -13.92 2.88
N TYR A 62 -12.01 -13.07 3.20
CA TYR A 62 -11.75 -11.84 2.45
C TYR A 62 -10.92 -12.06 1.18
N GLU A 63 -10.29 -13.22 1.05
CA GLU A 63 -9.42 -13.60 -0.06
C GLU A 63 -10.17 -14.37 -1.16
N VAL A 64 -11.48 -14.59 -1.01
CA VAL A 64 -12.33 -15.31 -1.96
C VAL A 64 -12.20 -14.77 -3.40
N PRO A 65 -12.18 -13.45 -3.65
CA PRO A 65 -11.97 -12.94 -5.00
C PRO A 65 -10.62 -13.36 -5.62
N LEU A 66 -9.56 -13.50 -4.82
CA LEU A 66 -8.27 -14.02 -5.30
C LEU A 66 -8.33 -15.52 -5.60
N ILE A 67 -9.11 -16.29 -4.84
CA ILE A 67 -9.37 -17.71 -5.13
C ILE A 67 -10.15 -17.84 -6.44
N ILE A 68 -11.18 -17.02 -6.65
CA ILE A 68 -11.91 -16.96 -7.92
C ILE A 68 -10.95 -16.57 -9.05
N PHE A 69 -10.02 -15.65 -8.79
CA PHE A 69 -9.04 -15.25 -9.78
C PHE A 69 -8.07 -16.40 -10.14
N LEU A 70 -7.64 -17.22 -9.18
CA LEU A 70 -6.87 -18.45 -9.46
C LEU A 70 -7.64 -19.43 -10.35
N LEU A 71 -8.94 -19.62 -10.09
CA LEU A 71 -9.78 -20.44 -10.96
C LEU A 71 -9.87 -19.85 -12.36
N PHE A 72 -10.03 -18.54 -12.48
CA PHE A 72 -10.03 -17.85 -13.76
C PHE A 72 -8.70 -18.03 -14.53
N ILE A 73 -7.56 -17.91 -13.86
CA ILE A 73 -6.23 -18.17 -14.44
C ILE A 73 -6.11 -19.62 -14.93
N THR A 74 -6.73 -20.57 -14.21
CA THR A 74 -6.77 -21.99 -14.60
C THR A 74 -7.63 -22.21 -15.85
N LEU A 75 -8.77 -21.51 -15.96
CA LEU A 75 -9.61 -21.55 -17.16
C LEU A 75 -8.92 -20.91 -18.36
N ASP A 76 -8.21 -19.81 -18.15
CA ASP A 76 -7.45 -19.12 -19.18
C ASP A 76 -6.33 -20.02 -19.77
N TYR A 77 -5.69 -20.83 -18.93
CA TYR A 77 -4.74 -21.86 -19.38
C TYR A 77 -5.35 -22.81 -20.41
N PHE A 78 -6.55 -23.36 -20.15
CA PHE A 78 -7.22 -24.26 -21.08
C PHE A 78 -7.65 -23.56 -22.37
N ARG A 79 -8.06 -22.28 -22.27
CA ARG A 79 -8.48 -21.49 -23.44
C ARG A 79 -7.33 -21.20 -24.39
N HIS A 80 -6.19 -20.76 -23.87
CA HIS A 80 -5.05 -20.31 -24.69
C HIS A 80 -4.00 -21.40 -24.92
N SER A 81 -4.14 -22.58 -24.29
CA SER A 81 -3.13 -23.65 -24.33
C SER A 81 -1.72 -23.14 -23.96
N SER A 82 -1.64 -22.17 -23.05
CA SER A 82 -0.38 -21.58 -22.63
C SER A 82 0.49 -22.61 -21.91
N PRO A 83 1.83 -22.50 -21.96
CA PRO A 83 2.70 -23.35 -21.15
C PRO A 83 2.32 -23.34 -19.67
N ILE A 84 2.31 -24.52 -19.03
CA ILE A 84 1.91 -24.64 -17.61
C ILE A 84 2.76 -23.77 -16.68
N SER A 85 4.02 -23.52 -17.05
CA SER A 85 4.94 -22.64 -16.31
C SER A 85 4.42 -21.20 -16.20
N TYR A 86 3.63 -20.74 -17.18
CA TYR A 86 3.06 -19.38 -17.17
C TYR A 86 1.92 -19.29 -16.14
N THR A 87 1.05 -20.29 -16.09
CA THR A 87 -0.01 -20.44 -15.09
C THR A 87 0.58 -20.54 -13.68
N VAL A 88 1.62 -21.37 -13.49
CA VAL A 88 2.30 -21.54 -12.20
C VAL A 88 2.93 -20.24 -11.72
N THR A 89 3.46 -19.43 -12.63
CA THR A 89 4.04 -18.11 -12.30
C THR A 89 2.97 -17.17 -11.73
N TYR A 90 1.77 -17.15 -12.31
CA TYR A 90 0.67 -16.37 -11.77
C TYR A 90 0.12 -16.91 -10.46
N PHE A 91 0.11 -18.23 -10.26
CA PHE A 91 -0.24 -18.81 -8.96
C PHE A 91 0.71 -18.33 -7.87
N TYR A 92 2.01 -18.32 -8.16
CA TYR A 92 3.02 -17.74 -7.26
C TYR A 92 2.71 -16.27 -6.94
N TYR A 93 2.35 -15.45 -7.94
CA TYR A 93 2.00 -14.04 -7.72
C TYR A 93 0.81 -13.86 -6.77
N ILE A 94 -0.28 -14.62 -6.98
CA ILE A 94 -1.45 -14.54 -6.10
C ILE A 94 -1.14 -15.06 -4.69
N VAL A 95 -0.37 -16.13 -4.57
CA VAL A 95 0.05 -16.70 -3.28
C VAL A 95 0.87 -15.68 -2.48
N CYS A 96 1.79 -14.95 -3.12
CA CYS A 96 2.51 -13.84 -2.49
C CYS A 96 1.57 -12.78 -1.92
N THR A 97 0.57 -12.35 -2.71
CA THR A 97 -0.43 -11.38 -2.26
C THR A 97 -1.21 -11.87 -1.05
N ILE A 98 -1.72 -13.12 -1.08
CA ILE A 98 -2.51 -13.70 0.00
C ILE A 98 -1.68 -13.79 1.29
N ILE A 99 -0.46 -14.33 1.19
CA ILE A 99 0.42 -14.51 2.36
C ILE A 99 0.78 -13.16 2.99
N ALA A 100 1.16 -12.17 2.17
CA ALA A 100 1.49 -10.83 2.66
C ALA A 100 0.27 -10.14 3.30
N ALA A 101 -0.92 -10.24 2.69
CA ALA A 101 -2.15 -9.65 3.20
C ALA A 101 -2.56 -10.26 4.55
N VAL A 102 -2.48 -11.58 4.68
CA VAL A 102 -2.80 -12.28 5.93
C VAL A 102 -1.75 -12.00 7.00
N ALA A 103 -0.46 -12.00 6.65
CA ALA A 103 0.59 -11.59 7.59
C ALA A 103 0.30 -10.16 8.10
N GLY A 104 0.05 -9.20 7.22
CA GLY A 104 -0.30 -7.82 7.60
C GLY A 104 -1.47 -7.74 8.60
N ARG A 105 -2.50 -8.56 8.43
CA ARG A 105 -3.60 -8.70 9.40
C ARG A 105 -3.12 -9.17 10.77
N VAL A 106 -2.34 -10.25 10.82
CA VAL A 106 -1.87 -10.84 12.07
C VAL A 106 -1.03 -9.84 12.85
N TYR A 107 -0.15 -9.10 12.16
CA TYR A 107 0.62 -8.02 12.77
C TYR A 107 -0.27 -6.89 13.27
N ALA A 108 -1.26 -6.45 12.49
CA ALA A 108 -2.19 -5.42 12.92
C ALA A 108 -2.92 -5.79 14.22
N LEU A 109 -3.38 -7.04 14.35
CA LEU A 109 -4.01 -7.55 15.57
C LEU A 109 -3.06 -7.52 16.77
N ARG A 110 -1.84 -8.02 16.59
CA ARG A 110 -0.82 -8.03 17.65
C ARG A 110 -0.46 -6.63 18.09
N ILE A 111 -0.08 -5.76 17.14
CA ILE A 111 0.25 -4.35 17.42
C ILE A 111 -0.91 -3.64 18.12
N ALA A 112 -2.16 -3.89 17.70
CA ALA A 112 -3.32 -3.30 18.36
C ALA A 112 -3.49 -3.77 19.81
N SER A 113 -3.18 -5.05 20.11
CA SER A 113 -3.31 -5.61 21.46
C SER A 113 -2.14 -5.30 22.41
N SER A 114 -0.91 -5.19 21.90
CA SER A 114 0.30 -5.23 22.74
C SER A 114 1.12 -3.95 22.71
N ILE A 115 0.92 -3.08 21.70
CA ILE A 115 1.76 -1.90 21.49
C ILE A 115 0.89 -0.63 21.59
N SER A 116 1.29 0.27 22.49
CA SER A 116 0.64 1.58 22.62
C SER A 116 0.84 2.41 21.35
N THR A 117 -0.09 3.33 21.08
CA THR A 117 0.02 4.23 19.91
C THR A 117 1.30 5.07 19.95
N GLU A 118 1.72 5.51 21.13
CA GLU A 118 2.95 6.29 21.32
C GLU A 118 4.21 5.47 21.00
N LEU A 119 4.29 4.24 21.51
CA LEU A 119 5.42 3.36 21.22
C LEU A 119 5.50 3.02 19.73
N PHE A 120 4.36 2.74 19.09
CA PHE A 120 4.30 2.49 17.65
C PHE A 120 4.89 3.66 16.85
N PHE A 121 4.49 4.90 17.14
CA PHE A 121 5.03 6.05 16.41
C PHE A 121 6.49 6.36 16.76
N ASN A 122 6.95 6.04 17.97
CA ASN A 122 8.38 6.11 18.28
C ASN A 122 9.19 5.15 17.41
N ILE A 123 8.73 3.91 17.24
CA ILE A 123 9.35 2.92 16.35
C ILE A 123 9.34 3.43 14.90
N VAL A 124 8.20 3.97 14.42
CA VAL A 124 8.08 4.53 13.07
C VAL A 124 9.05 5.70 12.86
N LYS A 125 9.22 6.60 13.84
CA LYS A 125 10.18 7.71 13.74
C LYS A 125 11.61 7.21 13.60
N VAL A 126 12.01 6.23 14.41
CA VAL A 126 13.35 5.62 14.31
C VAL A 126 13.55 4.96 12.95
N PHE A 127 12.56 4.19 12.50
CA PHE A 127 12.58 3.55 11.19
C PHE A 127 12.74 4.57 10.04
N LEU A 128 11.92 5.62 10.00
CA LEU A 128 11.99 6.66 8.97
C LEU A 128 13.30 7.44 9.02
N PHE A 129 13.86 7.66 10.20
CA PHE A 129 15.17 8.29 10.35
C PHE A 129 16.30 7.43 9.76
N ILE A 130 16.27 6.11 10.01
CA ILE A 130 17.19 5.15 9.39
C ILE A 130 17.03 5.18 7.86
N GLN A 131 15.79 5.17 7.35
CA GLN A 131 15.54 5.27 5.91
C GLN A 131 16.12 6.55 5.33
N LEU A 132 15.90 7.69 5.98
CA LEU A 132 16.38 8.98 5.52
C LEU A 132 17.91 9.00 5.40
N ILE A 133 18.62 8.46 6.39
CA ILE A 133 20.09 8.34 6.34
C ILE A 133 20.49 7.44 5.17
N ALA A 134 19.91 6.24 5.06
CA ALA A 134 20.26 5.28 4.01
C ALA A 134 20.03 5.85 2.60
N VAL A 135 18.86 6.45 2.38
CA VAL A 135 18.48 7.08 1.10
C VAL A 135 19.35 8.28 0.78
N THR A 136 19.72 9.10 1.79
CA THR A 136 20.63 10.24 1.58
C THR A 136 22.01 9.77 1.14
N VAL A 137 22.57 8.74 1.81
CA VAL A 137 23.86 8.15 1.44
C VAL A 137 23.79 7.57 0.03
N GLN A 138 22.75 6.79 -0.29
CA GLN A 138 22.54 6.24 -1.63
C GLN A 138 22.43 7.33 -2.69
N ARG A 139 21.74 8.44 -2.39
CA ARG A 139 21.60 9.57 -3.32
C ARG A 139 22.93 10.28 -3.57
N VAL A 140 23.64 10.65 -2.50
CA VAL A 140 24.89 11.42 -2.60
C VAL A 140 25.99 10.61 -3.26
N PHE A 141 26.08 9.32 -2.96
CA PHE A 141 27.11 8.42 -3.46
C PHE A 141 26.56 7.43 -4.50
N THR A 142 25.62 7.86 -5.35
CA THR A 142 24.90 6.97 -6.27
C THR A 142 25.86 6.17 -7.16
N GLU A 143 26.86 6.82 -7.74
CA GLU A 143 27.82 6.16 -8.64
C GLU A 143 28.69 5.14 -7.92
N GLN A 144 29.19 5.49 -6.72
CA GLN A 144 29.97 4.58 -5.89
C GLN A 144 29.11 3.40 -5.43
N PHE A 145 27.86 3.65 -5.07
CA PHE A 145 26.94 2.62 -4.66
C PHE A 145 26.68 1.63 -5.80
N ILE A 146 26.44 2.10 -7.02
CA ILE A 146 26.24 1.23 -8.19
C ILE A 146 27.51 0.42 -8.50
N SER A 147 28.69 1.04 -8.43
CA SER A 147 29.95 0.36 -8.78
C SER A 147 30.37 -0.70 -7.76
N PHE A 148 30.01 -0.52 -6.48
CA PHE A 148 30.28 -1.49 -5.42
C PHE A 148 29.21 -2.58 -5.26
N ALA A 149 28.07 -2.45 -5.95
CA ALA A 149 27.01 -3.44 -5.89
C ALA A 149 27.43 -4.76 -6.52
N ARG A 150 27.15 -5.89 -5.84
CA ARG A 150 27.40 -7.23 -6.40
C ARG A 150 26.33 -7.69 -7.40
N VAL A 151 25.26 -6.90 -7.54
CA VAL A 151 24.14 -7.15 -8.45
C VAL A 151 24.01 -5.92 -9.34
N PRO A 152 23.73 -6.06 -10.65
CA PRO A 152 23.54 -4.92 -11.53
C PRO A 152 22.39 -4.03 -11.04
N ILE A 153 22.66 -2.74 -10.85
CA ILE A 153 21.69 -1.73 -10.45
C ILE A 153 21.68 -0.61 -11.48
N GLY A 154 20.50 -0.23 -11.97
CA GLY A 154 20.34 0.96 -12.78
C GLY A 154 20.42 2.23 -11.92
N TYR A 155 20.84 3.35 -12.51
CA TYR A 155 20.96 4.62 -11.78
C TYR A 155 19.65 5.07 -11.12
N ILE A 156 18.53 4.83 -11.81
CA ILE A 156 17.20 5.19 -11.33
C ILE A 156 16.82 4.39 -10.07
N ASP A 157 17.31 3.14 -9.98
CA ASP A 157 16.91 2.16 -8.96
C ASP A 157 17.89 2.08 -7.77
N ALA A 158 18.94 2.89 -7.77
CA ALA A 158 19.98 2.89 -6.73
C ALA A 158 19.47 3.38 -5.37
N ILE A 159 18.28 3.97 -5.32
CA ILE A 159 17.73 4.64 -4.14
C ILE A 159 16.55 3.83 -3.59
N PHE A 160 16.86 2.75 -2.86
CA PHE A 160 15.86 1.84 -2.29
C PHE A 160 15.79 1.90 -0.76
N GLY A 161 16.60 2.74 -0.11
CA GLY A 161 16.73 2.79 1.35
C GLY A 161 17.23 1.46 1.88
N THR A 162 16.50 0.88 2.83
CA THR A 162 16.80 -0.47 3.34
C THR A 162 15.79 -1.54 2.89
N PHE A 163 14.88 -1.18 1.97
CA PHE A 163 13.97 -2.13 1.31
C PHE A 163 14.76 -3.01 0.35
N PHE A 164 14.11 -4.00 -0.27
CA PHE A 164 14.72 -4.72 -1.39
C PHE A 164 15.21 -3.73 -2.46
N LEU A 165 16.32 -4.09 -3.09
CA LEU A 165 16.95 -3.40 -4.19
C LEU A 165 15.91 -3.24 -5.32
N GLN A 166 15.91 -2.07 -5.99
CA GLN A 166 14.89 -1.67 -6.98
C GLN A 166 13.46 -1.50 -6.42
N SER A 167 13.27 -1.38 -5.10
CA SER A 167 11.95 -1.25 -4.45
C SER A 167 11.67 0.17 -3.95
N ASP A 168 12.13 1.19 -4.68
CA ASP A 168 12.00 2.61 -4.33
C ASP A 168 10.54 3.08 -4.28
N ALA A 169 9.71 2.58 -5.20
CA ALA A 169 8.28 2.82 -5.21
C ALA A 169 7.56 2.22 -4.00
N SER A 170 7.99 1.05 -3.54
CA SER A 170 7.41 0.37 -2.37
C SER A 170 7.76 1.13 -1.09
N LEU A 171 9.00 1.62 -0.97
CA LEU A 171 9.41 2.53 0.10
C LEU A 171 8.54 3.79 0.10
N ALA A 172 8.35 4.42 -1.07
CA ALA A 172 7.52 5.62 -1.18
C ALA A 172 6.06 5.37 -0.78
N ALA A 173 5.46 4.26 -1.24
CA ALA A 173 4.10 3.89 -0.87
C ALA A 173 3.97 3.57 0.64
N VAL A 174 4.98 2.96 1.26
CA VAL A 174 5.01 2.78 2.72
C VAL A 174 5.05 4.13 3.44
N CYS A 175 5.87 5.07 2.99
CA CYS A 175 5.93 6.43 3.53
C CYS A 175 4.58 7.17 3.38
N GLU A 176 3.88 7.00 2.26
CA GLU A 176 2.51 7.52 2.08
C GLU A 176 1.53 6.93 3.10
N LEU A 177 1.52 5.60 3.26
CA LEU A 177 0.64 4.93 4.21
C LEU A 177 0.95 5.31 5.66
N LEU A 178 2.23 5.50 6.01
CA LEU A 178 2.65 5.98 7.32
C LEU A 178 2.19 7.41 7.56
N THR A 179 2.29 8.29 6.55
CA THR A 179 1.76 9.65 6.61
C THR A 179 0.25 9.63 6.88
N ILE A 180 -0.50 8.85 6.10
CA ILE A 180 -1.95 8.64 6.31
C ILE A 180 -2.24 8.15 7.73
N SER A 181 -1.49 7.17 8.23
CA SER A 181 -1.69 6.62 9.57
C SER A 181 -1.57 7.67 10.68
N THR A 182 -0.72 8.69 10.52
CA THR A 182 -0.56 9.76 11.52
C THR A 182 -1.77 10.68 11.60
N PHE A 183 -2.47 10.91 10.50
CA PHE A 183 -3.67 11.75 10.50
C PHE A 183 -4.90 10.96 10.94
N LEU A 184 -4.95 9.66 10.64
CA LEU A 184 -6.05 8.79 11.02
C LEU A 184 -5.97 8.33 12.48
N PHE A 185 -4.76 8.15 13.04
CA PHE A 185 -4.58 7.79 14.44
C PHE A 185 -4.69 9.03 15.35
N ARG A 186 -5.14 8.81 16.58
CA ARG A 186 -5.14 9.83 17.65
C ARG A 186 -3.72 10.02 18.21
N CYS A 187 -2.79 10.51 17.39
CA CYS A 187 -1.45 10.90 17.83
C CYS A 187 -1.35 12.41 18.07
N ARG A 188 -0.31 12.79 18.83
CA ARG A 188 0.00 14.17 19.14
C ARG A 188 0.35 14.91 17.86
N LEU A 189 0.02 16.21 17.79
CA LEU A 189 0.31 17.04 16.63
C LEU A 189 1.79 17.01 16.24
N ARG A 190 2.69 17.01 17.24
CA ARG A 190 4.14 16.84 17.07
C ARG A 190 4.49 15.57 16.28
N ASP A 191 3.92 14.42 16.64
CA ASP A 191 4.23 13.16 15.96
C ASP A 191 3.73 13.16 14.51
N ARG A 192 2.58 13.80 14.24
CA ARG A 192 2.06 13.95 12.87
C ARG A 192 3.04 14.68 11.97
N PHE A 193 3.53 15.84 12.42
CA PHE A 193 4.46 16.64 11.63
C PHE A 193 5.82 15.98 11.49
N ILE A 194 6.34 15.34 12.54
CA ILE A 194 7.64 14.65 12.46
C ILE A 194 7.55 13.47 11.48
N VAL A 195 6.57 12.57 11.64
CA VAL A 195 6.46 11.38 10.79
C VAL A 195 6.15 11.76 9.34
N SER A 196 5.25 12.73 9.12
CA SER A 196 4.94 13.22 7.76
C SER A 196 6.14 13.92 7.14
N GLY A 197 6.86 14.75 7.91
CA GLY A 197 8.07 15.44 7.45
C GLY A 197 9.17 14.46 7.05
N LEU A 198 9.46 13.47 7.88
CA LEU A 198 10.42 12.42 7.55
C LEU A 198 9.99 11.60 6.32
N SER A 199 8.70 11.26 6.22
CA SER A 199 8.16 10.51 5.07
C SER A 199 8.26 11.31 3.77
N LEU A 200 7.93 12.61 3.81
CA LEU A 200 8.10 13.53 2.69
C LEU A 200 9.58 13.62 2.29
N SER A 201 10.49 13.81 3.25
CA SER A 201 11.93 13.86 2.95
C SER A 201 12.42 12.61 2.23
N VAL A 202 12.00 11.42 2.67
CA VAL A 202 12.34 10.16 2.01
C VAL A 202 11.78 10.11 0.58
N ILE A 203 10.48 10.41 0.38
CA ILE A 203 9.85 10.37 -0.95
C ILE A 203 10.47 11.37 -1.93
N PHE A 204 10.85 12.56 -1.47
CA PHE A 204 11.47 13.57 -2.34
C PHE A 204 12.87 13.17 -2.81
N LEU A 205 13.59 12.36 -2.05
CA LEU A 205 14.90 11.82 -2.43
C LEU A 205 14.81 10.64 -3.41
N VAL A 206 13.67 9.94 -3.44
CA VAL A 206 13.40 8.85 -4.39
C VAL A 206 13.19 9.38 -5.82
N ASN A 207 13.50 8.57 -6.84
CA ASN A 207 13.41 8.92 -8.26
C ASN A 207 12.00 8.76 -8.88
N SER A 208 10.94 8.93 -8.09
CA SER A 208 9.56 8.75 -8.56
C SER A 208 8.75 10.05 -8.49
N ASN A 209 8.55 10.69 -9.65
CA ASN A 209 7.70 11.89 -9.74
C ASN A 209 6.22 11.59 -9.44
N ALA A 210 5.75 10.39 -9.78
CA ALA A 210 4.40 9.95 -9.47
C ALA A 210 4.17 9.88 -7.96
N ALA A 211 5.10 9.30 -7.20
CA ALA A 211 5.02 9.25 -5.74
C ALA A 211 5.10 10.65 -5.11
N LYS A 212 5.97 11.54 -5.64
CA LYS A 212 6.06 12.94 -5.18
C LYS A 212 4.74 13.69 -5.36
N ALA A 213 4.11 13.56 -6.52
CA ALA A 213 2.81 14.18 -6.77
C ALA A 213 1.71 13.59 -5.86
N ALA A 214 1.71 12.26 -5.71
CA ALA A 214 0.75 11.55 -4.87
C ALA A 214 0.82 11.98 -3.39
N ILE A 215 2.01 12.03 -2.80
CA ILE A 215 2.15 12.42 -1.39
C ILE A 215 1.75 13.87 -1.15
N ILE A 216 2.04 14.80 -2.08
CA ILE A 216 1.61 16.20 -1.97
C ILE A 216 0.08 16.27 -1.92
N LEU A 217 -0.59 15.59 -2.86
CA LEU A 217 -2.04 15.54 -2.93
C LEU A 217 -2.65 14.91 -1.66
N ILE A 218 -2.14 13.74 -1.26
CA ILE A 218 -2.61 13.03 -0.06
C ILE A 218 -2.41 13.90 1.19
N PHE A 219 -1.25 14.52 1.35
CA PHE A 219 -0.95 15.37 2.50
C PHE A 219 -1.87 16.60 2.55
N ALA A 220 -2.10 17.26 1.41
CA ALA A 220 -3.05 18.37 1.31
C ALA A 220 -4.47 17.94 1.70
N LEU A 221 -4.94 16.80 1.21
CA LEU A 221 -6.24 16.23 1.56
C LEU A 221 -6.34 15.89 3.06
N LEU A 222 -5.29 15.32 3.65
CA LEU A 222 -5.24 14.99 5.08
C LEU A 222 -5.26 16.25 5.97
N LEU A 223 -4.53 17.30 5.56
CA LEU A 223 -4.58 18.61 6.24
C LEU A 223 -5.96 19.24 6.15
N ALA A 224 -6.54 19.30 4.95
CA ALA A 224 -7.88 19.82 4.72
C ALA A 224 -8.91 19.06 5.57
N TYR A 225 -8.82 17.73 5.61
CA TYR A 225 -9.68 16.89 6.44
C TYR A 225 -9.52 17.13 7.94
N SER A 226 -8.27 17.28 8.40
CA SER A 226 -7.96 17.59 9.80
C SER A 226 -8.53 18.95 10.21
N ILE A 227 -8.51 19.94 9.33
CA ILE A 227 -9.11 21.27 9.54
C ILE A 227 -10.64 21.15 9.54
N TYR A 228 -11.21 20.49 8.52
CA TYR A 228 -12.66 20.27 8.38
C TYR A 228 -13.30 19.64 9.62
N ARG A 229 -12.62 18.64 10.22
CA ARG A 229 -13.12 17.98 11.43
C ARG A 229 -13.18 18.89 12.66
N LYS A 230 -12.38 19.96 12.74
CA LYS A 230 -12.37 20.90 13.87
C LYS A 230 -13.57 21.86 13.87
N PHE A 231 -14.20 22.09 12.74
CA PHE A 231 -15.38 22.96 12.67
C PHE A 231 -16.62 22.28 13.26
N ASN A 232 -17.46 23.09 13.93
CA ASN A 232 -18.81 22.70 14.33
C ASN A 232 -19.68 22.41 13.10
N ILE A 233 -20.84 21.78 13.32
CA ILE A 233 -21.75 21.36 12.23
C ILE A 233 -22.07 22.50 11.25
N ALA A 234 -22.41 23.69 11.75
CA ALA A 234 -22.67 24.87 10.93
C ALA A 234 -21.43 25.31 10.11
N GLY A 235 -20.24 25.27 10.70
CA GLY A 235 -18.98 25.57 10.02
C GLY A 235 -18.63 24.54 8.94
N ARG A 236 -19.01 23.27 9.13
CA ARG A 236 -18.85 22.22 8.10
C ARG A 236 -19.78 22.42 6.92
N TYR A 237 -21.04 22.83 7.16
CA TYR A 237 -21.95 23.21 6.08
C TYR A 237 -21.43 24.43 5.31
N GLY A 238 -20.95 25.45 6.01
CA GLY A 238 -20.32 26.61 5.38
C GLY A 238 -19.11 26.23 4.51
N LEU A 239 -18.20 25.39 5.03
CA LEU A 239 -17.07 24.86 4.26
C LEU A 239 -17.50 24.03 3.06
N ASN A 240 -18.53 23.18 3.19
CA ASN A 240 -19.05 22.40 2.08
C ASN A 240 -19.62 23.30 0.98
N ILE A 241 -20.31 24.39 1.35
CA ILE A 241 -20.83 25.37 0.40
C ILE A 241 -19.67 26.08 -0.29
N VAL A 242 -18.68 26.58 0.46
CA VAL A 242 -17.48 27.22 -0.12
C VAL A 242 -16.73 26.27 -1.05
N PHE A 243 -16.55 25.01 -0.66
CA PHE A 243 -15.89 24.00 -1.49
C PHE A 243 -16.71 23.68 -2.73
N SER A 244 -18.04 23.57 -2.60
CA SER A 244 -18.94 23.35 -3.75
C SER A 244 -18.87 24.53 -4.72
N ILE A 245 -18.93 25.77 -4.23
CA ILE A 245 -18.76 26.98 -5.04
C ILE A 245 -17.38 27.00 -5.70
N ALA A 246 -16.31 26.73 -4.94
CA ALA A 246 -14.95 26.68 -5.47
C ALA A 246 -14.82 25.61 -6.57
N VAL A 247 -15.37 24.42 -6.38
CA VAL A 247 -15.39 23.36 -7.39
C VAL A 247 -16.22 23.78 -8.60
N THR A 248 -17.42 24.33 -8.41
CA THR A 248 -18.28 24.81 -9.50
C THR A 248 -17.64 25.94 -10.30
N LEU A 249 -16.88 26.84 -9.67
CA LEU A 249 -16.14 27.90 -10.34
C LEU A 249 -14.85 27.39 -10.99
N PHE A 250 -14.19 26.40 -10.39
CA PHE A 250 -12.97 25.81 -10.91
C PHE A 250 -13.24 24.88 -12.10
N ILE A 251 -14.38 24.17 -12.13
CA ILE A 251 -14.73 23.24 -13.22
C ILE A 251 -14.66 23.94 -14.59
N PRO A 252 -15.34 25.07 -14.86
CA PRO A 252 -15.25 25.74 -16.16
C PRO A 252 -13.83 26.19 -16.52
N ILE A 253 -13.06 26.68 -15.52
CA ILE A 253 -11.69 27.17 -15.71
C ILE A 253 -10.74 26.01 -16.05
N ALA A 254 -10.91 24.88 -15.37
CA ALA A 254 -10.10 23.69 -15.58
C ALA A 254 -10.59 22.84 -16.75
N TYR A 255 -11.84 22.96 -17.18
CA TYR A 255 -12.46 22.07 -18.17
C TYR A 255 -11.74 22.13 -19.52
N SER A 256 -11.50 23.32 -20.07
CA SER A 256 -10.81 23.47 -21.35
C SER A 256 -9.36 22.96 -21.29
N PRO A 257 -8.51 23.39 -20.34
CA PRO A 257 -7.16 22.86 -20.19
C PRO A 257 -7.12 21.35 -19.92
N LEU A 258 -8.05 20.82 -19.12
CA LEU A 258 -8.14 19.41 -18.81
C LEU A 258 -8.53 18.60 -20.04
N LEU A 259 -9.52 19.06 -20.81
CA LEU A 259 -9.90 18.41 -22.06
C LEU A 259 -8.75 18.41 -23.06
N HIS A 260 -8.09 19.54 -23.25
CA HIS A 260 -6.90 19.63 -24.12
C HIS A 260 -5.80 18.67 -23.66
N PHE A 261 -5.50 18.67 -22.36
CA PHE A 261 -4.55 17.73 -21.79
C PHE A 261 -4.95 16.26 -22.04
N LEU A 262 -6.24 15.92 -21.84
CA LEU A 262 -6.73 14.57 -22.06
C LEU A 262 -6.67 14.19 -23.54
N THR A 263 -7.06 15.07 -24.46
CA THR A 263 -6.98 14.82 -25.90
C THR A 263 -5.55 14.63 -26.36
N ASP A 264 -4.64 15.49 -25.90
CA ASP A 264 -3.22 15.42 -26.24
C ASP A 264 -2.59 14.14 -25.66
N PHE A 265 -2.96 13.79 -24.42
CA PHE A 265 -2.55 12.55 -23.78
C PHE A 265 -3.03 11.31 -24.55
N PHE A 266 -4.30 11.27 -24.96
CA PHE A 266 -4.83 10.14 -25.73
C PHE A 266 -4.19 10.03 -27.11
N ALA A 267 -3.98 11.16 -27.78
CA ALA A 267 -3.29 11.22 -29.06
C ALA A 267 -1.84 10.72 -28.92
N GLN A 268 -1.14 11.17 -27.88
CA GLN A 268 0.22 10.75 -27.57
C GLN A 268 0.30 9.26 -27.24
N ALA A 269 -0.56 8.75 -26.35
CA ALA A 269 -0.58 7.33 -26.01
C ALA A 269 -0.85 6.44 -27.23
N THR A 270 -1.77 6.86 -28.10
CA THR A 270 -2.08 6.17 -29.35
C THR A 270 -0.89 6.21 -30.32
N ASN A 271 -0.23 7.36 -30.43
CA ASN A 271 0.97 7.53 -31.25
C ASN A 271 2.12 6.62 -30.75
N ASP A 272 2.32 6.56 -29.43
CA ASP A 272 3.28 5.68 -28.77
C ASP A 272 3.03 4.21 -29.11
N TYR A 273 1.78 3.78 -29.14
CA TYR A 273 1.40 2.42 -29.54
C TYR A 273 1.74 2.11 -31.01
N TYR A 274 1.46 3.02 -31.94
CA TYR A 274 1.80 2.82 -33.36
C TYR A 274 3.31 2.82 -33.60
N HIS A 275 4.08 3.57 -32.81
CA HIS A 275 5.54 3.66 -32.90
C HIS A 275 6.30 2.74 -31.93
N ARG A 276 5.60 1.78 -31.31
CA ARG A 276 6.17 0.86 -30.30
C ARG A 276 7.42 0.10 -30.73
N GLY A 277 7.61 -0.12 -32.04
CA GLY A 277 8.75 -0.83 -32.63
C GLY A 277 9.89 0.07 -33.11
N ALA A 278 9.71 1.40 -33.10
CA ALA A 278 10.65 2.35 -33.69
C ALA A 278 11.70 2.89 -32.70
N TRP A 279 11.58 2.58 -31.40
CA TRP A 279 12.43 3.16 -30.34
C TRP A 279 13.02 2.07 -29.42
N GLN A 280 14.26 2.27 -28.96
CA GLN A 280 14.96 1.35 -28.04
C GLN A 280 14.30 1.23 -26.65
N THR A 281 13.29 2.06 -26.37
CA THR A 281 12.35 1.91 -25.24
C THR A 281 10.94 2.21 -25.76
N SER A 282 10.01 1.26 -25.64
CA SER A 282 8.60 1.58 -25.93
C SER A 282 8.13 2.61 -24.91
N ALA A 283 7.51 3.70 -25.35
CA ALA A 283 7.02 4.71 -24.43
C ALA A 283 6.07 4.09 -23.38
N ARG A 284 6.13 4.58 -22.14
CA ARG A 284 5.45 4.02 -20.96
C ARG A 284 3.91 3.90 -21.14
N PHE A 285 3.36 4.67 -22.06
CA PHE A 285 1.93 4.71 -22.37
C PHE A 285 1.51 3.84 -23.56
N SER A 286 2.44 3.15 -24.22
CA SER A 286 2.13 2.22 -25.34
C SER A 286 1.04 1.19 -24.98
N PRO A 287 1.03 0.58 -23.76
CA PRO A 287 -0.05 -0.32 -23.36
C PRO A 287 -1.42 0.38 -23.29
N MET A 288 -1.47 1.63 -22.79
CA MET A 288 -2.71 2.42 -22.79
C MET A 288 -3.14 2.76 -24.22
N GLY A 289 -2.20 3.14 -25.09
CA GLY A 289 -2.44 3.36 -26.51
C GLY A 289 -3.09 2.17 -27.20
N GLN A 290 -2.65 0.95 -26.86
CA GLN A 290 -3.29 -0.27 -27.36
C GLN A 290 -4.76 -0.36 -26.91
N MET A 291 -5.07 -0.05 -25.64
CA MET A 291 -6.45 -0.08 -25.13
C MET A 291 -7.36 0.89 -25.89
N PHE A 292 -6.82 2.05 -26.28
CA PHE A 292 -7.58 3.05 -27.03
C PHE A 292 -7.69 2.73 -28.52
N ALA A 293 -6.63 2.20 -29.12
CA ALA A 293 -6.58 1.92 -30.56
C ALA A 293 -7.29 0.61 -30.95
N GLU A 294 -7.10 -0.47 -30.19
CA GLU A 294 -7.70 -1.79 -30.48
C GLU A 294 -9.07 -1.98 -29.81
N GLY A 295 -9.46 -1.06 -28.91
CA GLY A 295 -10.66 -1.16 -28.09
C GLY A 295 -10.47 -1.99 -26.82
N ILE A 296 -11.50 -2.03 -25.99
CA ILE A 296 -11.47 -2.72 -24.69
C ILE A 296 -11.70 -4.22 -24.88
N HIS A 297 -10.72 -5.04 -24.52
CA HIS A 297 -10.83 -6.49 -24.55
C HIS A 297 -11.29 -7.05 -23.21
N LEU A 298 -12.37 -7.84 -23.23
CA LEU A 298 -12.88 -8.53 -22.03
C LEU A 298 -11.92 -9.63 -21.55
N PHE A 299 -11.29 -10.34 -22.51
CA PHE A 299 -10.32 -11.40 -22.26
C PHE A 299 -8.96 -10.99 -22.82
N GLY A 300 -7.91 -11.40 -22.12
CA GLY A 300 -6.53 -11.12 -22.52
C GLY A 300 -6.00 -12.11 -23.55
N ARG A 301 -4.71 -11.99 -23.82
CA ARG A 301 -4.00 -12.80 -24.82
C ARG A 301 -3.34 -14.06 -24.23
N GLY A 302 -3.50 -14.28 -22.92
CA GLY A 302 -2.93 -15.40 -22.18
C GLY A 302 -1.88 -14.95 -21.16
N ALA A 303 -1.64 -15.79 -20.15
CA ALA A 303 -0.66 -15.53 -19.10
C ALA A 303 0.75 -15.19 -19.62
N LEU A 304 1.40 -14.19 -19.01
CA LEU A 304 2.75 -13.72 -19.30
C LEU A 304 2.94 -13.14 -20.70
N THR A 305 1.88 -12.57 -21.27
CA THR A 305 1.92 -11.91 -22.58
C THR A 305 2.60 -10.54 -22.48
N TYR A 306 2.27 -9.74 -21.46
CA TYR A 306 2.85 -8.40 -21.30
C TYR A 306 4.34 -8.44 -20.99
N TYR A 307 4.70 -9.24 -20.00
CA TYR A 307 6.08 -9.52 -19.64
C TYR A 307 6.22 -10.97 -19.19
N ASN A 308 7.18 -11.65 -19.80
CA ASN A 308 7.51 -13.02 -19.46
C ASN A 308 8.82 -13.06 -18.63
N PRO A 309 8.77 -13.30 -17.31
CA PRO A 309 9.96 -13.42 -16.46
C PRO A 309 10.82 -14.65 -16.78
N ILE A 310 10.26 -15.67 -17.42
CA ILE A 310 10.98 -16.91 -17.77
C ILE A 310 11.86 -16.64 -18.98
N THR A 311 11.28 -16.05 -20.04
CA THR A 311 12.03 -15.73 -21.27
C THR A 311 12.66 -14.34 -21.25
N LYS A 312 12.38 -13.52 -20.23
CA LYS A 312 12.77 -12.11 -20.09
C LYS A 312 12.32 -11.23 -21.26
N ARG A 313 11.18 -11.55 -21.88
CA ARG A 313 10.66 -10.83 -23.06
C ARG A 313 9.51 -9.90 -22.65
N TRP A 314 9.51 -8.70 -23.21
CA TRP A 314 8.45 -7.71 -23.05
C TRP A 314 7.63 -7.60 -24.33
N LEU A 315 6.32 -7.42 -24.20
CA LEU A 315 5.47 -6.95 -25.30
C LEU A 315 5.65 -5.45 -25.51
N TYR A 316 5.65 -4.70 -24.41
CA TYR A 316 6.03 -3.30 -24.34
C TYR A 316 7.02 -3.17 -23.19
N ASN A 317 8.26 -2.73 -23.47
CA ASN A 317 9.22 -2.36 -22.44
C ASN A 317 8.82 -1.02 -21.77
N ALA A 318 7.62 -1.01 -21.16
CA ALA A 318 6.95 0.14 -20.57
C ALA A 318 6.90 0.08 -19.03
N GLY A 319 7.67 -0.83 -18.42
CA GLY A 319 7.79 -1.00 -16.97
C GLY A 319 6.79 -1.99 -16.36
N PHE A 320 7.08 -2.45 -15.15
CA PHE A 320 6.27 -3.44 -14.45
C PHE A 320 5.01 -2.82 -13.81
N SER A 321 3.89 -2.81 -14.53
CA SER A 321 2.59 -2.35 -14.03
C SER A 321 1.63 -3.51 -13.81
N THR A 322 0.95 -3.55 -12.65
CA THR A 322 -0.11 -4.54 -12.42
C THR A 322 -1.27 -4.35 -13.39
N VAL A 323 -1.62 -3.09 -13.69
CA VAL A 323 -2.70 -2.76 -14.62
C VAL A 323 -2.39 -3.34 -15.99
N TYR A 324 -1.19 -3.08 -16.51
CA TYR A 324 -0.80 -3.55 -17.84
C TYR A 324 -0.67 -5.06 -17.91
N SER A 325 -0.01 -5.68 -16.92
CA SER A 325 0.13 -7.14 -16.86
C SER A 325 -1.23 -7.82 -16.84
N LEU A 326 -2.13 -7.42 -15.94
CA LEU A 326 -3.43 -8.07 -15.80
C LEU A 326 -4.34 -7.81 -17.00
N TYR A 327 -4.36 -6.59 -17.53
CA TYR A 327 -5.19 -6.25 -18.67
C TYR A 327 -4.74 -7.00 -19.94
N LEU A 328 -3.44 -7.04 -20.24
CA LEU A 328 -2.96 -7.69 -21.45
C LEU A 328 -2.97 -9.22 -21.35
N ASP A 329 -2.69 -9.76 -20.16
CA ASP A 329 -2.66 -11.21 -19.97
C ASP A 329 -4.07 -11.80 -19.82
N PHE A 330 -4.94 -11.14 -19.06
CA PHE A 330 -6.25 -11.68 -18.64
C PHE A 330 -7.45 -10.81 -19.03
N GLY A 331 -7.23 -9.67 -19.67
CA GLY A 331 -8.29 -8.76 -20.11
C GLY A 331 -8.86 -7.92 -18.98
N LEU A 332 -9.94 -7.21 -19.29
CA LEU A 332 -10.67 -6.41 -18.32
C LEU A 332 -11.15 -7.27 -17.14
N ILE A 333 -11.55 -8.52 -17.36
CA ILE A 333 -12.05 -9.41 -16.31
C ILE A 333 -10.97 -9.68 -15.24
N GLY A 334 -9.75 -10.03 -15.65
CA GLY A 334 -8.65 -10.28 -14.71
C GLY A 334 -8.29 -9.05 -13.88
N LEU A 335 -8.22 -7.88 -14.54
CA LEU A 335 -8.00 -6.60 -13.85
C LEU A 335 -9.12 -6.30 -12.84
N LEU A 336 -10.38 -6.46 -13.25
CA LEU A 336 -11.54 -6.20 -12.38
C LEU A 336 -11.60 -7.15 -11.19
N LEU A 337 -11.24 -8.43 -11.34
CA LEU A 337 -11.19 -9.37 -10.20
C LEU A 337 -10.19 -8.91 -9.14
N TYR A 338 -9.00 -8.45 -9.54
CA TYR A 338 -8.00 -7.94 -8.61
C TYR A 338 -8.42 -6.59 -7.98
N CYS A 339 -8.98 -5.67 -8.77
CA CYS A 339 -9.54 -4.43 -8.25
C CYS A 339 -10.71 -4.70 -7.27
N PHE A 340 -11.57 -5.67 -7.56
CA PHE A 340 -12.69 -6.06 -6.73
C PHE A 340 -12.25 -6.66 -5.39
N TYR A 341 -11.19 -7.49 -5.40
CA TYR A 341 -10.55 -7.96 -4.17
C TYR A 341 -10.19 -6.78 -3.25
N GLN A 342 -9.47 -5.81 -3.78
CA GLN A 342 -8.93 -4.68 -3.01
C GLN A 342 -10.02 -3.72 -2.59
N PHE A 343 -10.98 -3.43 -3.49
CA PHE A 343 -12.17 -2.66 -3.19
C PHE A 343 -12.95 -3.25 -2.00
N ASN A 344 -13.22 -4.56 -2.01
CA ASN A 344 -13.93 -5.23 -0.91
C ASN A 344 -13.15 -5.15 0.40
N LEU A 345 -11.83 -5.30 0.32
CA LEU A 345 -10.97 -5.24 1.49
C LEU A 345 -10.97 -3.83 2.10
N VAL A 346 -10.80 -2.79 1.29
CA VAL A 346 -10.85 -1.39 1.75
C VAL A 346 -12.24 -1.02 2.25
N LEU A 347 -13.30 -1.38 1.53
CA LEU A 347 -14.68 -1.14 1.94
C LEU A 347 -14.98 -1.76 3.32
N LYS A 348 -14.42 -2.93 3.60
CA LYS A 348 -14.64 -3.62 4.88
C LYS A 348 -13.96 -2.95 6.07
N PHE A 349 -12.77 -2.40 5.87
CA PHE A 349 -11.91 -1.92 6.97
C PHE A 349 -11.78 -0.40 7.05
N ALA A 350 -12.11 0.34 6.00
CA ALA A 350 -12.22 1.79 6.04
C ALA A 350 -13.38 2.20 6.96
N ARG A 351 -13.17 3.22 7.80
CA ARG A 351 -14.19 3.64 8.78
C ARG A 351 -15.18 4.65 8.23
N ASN A 352 -14.83 5.32 7.13
CA ASN A 352 -15.62 6.35 6.48
C ASN A 352 -15.18 6.49 5.02
N TYR A 353 -15.98 7.22 4.24
CA TYR A 353 -15.74 7.43 2.82
C TYR A 353 -14.38 8.09 2.52
N PHE A 354 -13.92 9.03 3.36
CA PHE A 354 -12.63 9.68 3.17
C PHE A 354 -11.46 8.69 3.30
N GLU A 355 -11.49 7.83 4.32
CA GLU A 355 -10.50 6.75 4.47
C GLU A 355 -10.55 5.79 3.28
N PHE A 356 -11.75 5.42 2.83
CA PHE A 356 -11.92 4.57 1.66
C PHE A 356 -11.24 5.17 0.41
N VAL A 357 -11.54 6.45 0.11
CA VAL A 357 -10.98 7.15 -1.06
C VAL A 357 -9.46 7.25 -0.98
N ILE A 358 -8.90 7.60 0.18
CA ILE A 358 -7.44 7.73 0.33
C ILE A 358 -6.73 6.38 0.17
N PHE A 359 -7.21 5.32 0.81
CA PHE A 359 -6.59 4.00 0.67
C PHE A 359 -6.70 3.47 -0.76
N MET A 360 -7.86 3.66 -1.41
CA MET A 360 -8.02 3.30 -2.82
C MET A 360 -7.10 4.12 -3.74
N CYS A 361 -6.91 5.42 -3.47
CA CYS A 361 -6.02 6.28 -4.24
C CYS A 361 -4.58 5.77 -4.21
N VAL A 362 -4.03 5.51 -3.01
CA VAL A 362 -2.69 4.93 -2.84
C VAL A 362 -2.56 3.61 -3.59
N PHE A 363 -3.56 2.72 -3.44
CA PHE A 363 -3.55 1.42 -4.08
C PHE A 363 -3.57 1.51 -5.62
N VAL A 364 -4.48 2.32 -6.19
CA VAL A 364 -4.63 2.50 -7.64
C VAL A 364 -3.37 3.13 -8.24
N LEU A 365 -2.82 4.17 -7.60
CA LEU A 365 -1.57 4.78 -8.05
C LEU A 365 -0.42 3.76 -8.02
N PHE A 366 -0.29 3.01 -6.93
CA PHE A 366 0.75 2.00 -6.81
C PHE A 366 0.64 0.93 -7.90
N MET A 367 -0.54 0.33 -8.10
CA MET A 367 -0.72 -0.75 -9.07
C MET A 367 -0.62 -0.30 -10.54
N THR A 368 -0.86 0.98 -10.81
CA THR A 368 -0.73 1.57 -12.15
C THR A 368 0.73 1.67 -12.56
N PHE A 369 1.62 1.96 -11.62
CA PHE A 369 3.04 2.16 -11.92
C PHE A 369 3.94 1.00 -11.51
N ASN A 370 3.45 0.09 -10.66
CA ASN A 370 4.21 -1.01 -10.07
C ASN A 370 3.44 -2.34 -10.09
N PHE A 371 4.16 -3.44 -9.91
CA PHE A 371 3.60 -4.78 -9.88
C PHE A 371 3.28 -5.25 -8.45
N ALA A 372 2.08 -4.93 -7.99
CA ALA A 372 1.61 -5.11 -6.63
C ALA A 372 1.46 -6.59 -6.21
N LEU A 373 1.26 -7.52 -7.16
CA LEU A 373 0.97 -8.92 -6.81
C LEU A 373 2.13 -9.61 -6.08
N THR A 374 3.37 -9.23 -6.38
CA THR A 374 4.58 -9.77 -5.72
C THR A 374 5.25 -8.78 -4.79
N ASP A 375 4.74 -7.55 -4.67
CA ASP A 375 5.32 -6.54 -3.78
C ASP A 375 4.89 -6.82 -2.34
N LEU A 376 5.66 -7.69 -1.68
CA LEU A 376 5.41 -8.13 -0.32
C LEU A 376 5.41 -6.95 0.66
N ALA A 377 6.28 -5.96 0.47
CA ALA A 377 6.42 -4.82 1.38
C ALA A 377 5.18 -3.92 1.33
N PHE A 378 4.72 -3.58 0.12
CA PHE A 378 3.53 -2.79 -0.09
C PHE A 378 2.27 -3.52 0.40
N VAL A 379 2.01 -4.74 -0.08
CA VAL A 379 0.79 -5.49 0.24
C VAL A 379 0.67 -5.76 1.75
N PHE A 380 1.78 -6.11 2.39
CA PHE A 380 1.86 -6.29 3.84
C PHE A 380 1.50 -4.98 4.57
N THR A 381 2.17 -3.88 4.23
CA THR A 381 2.04 -2.60 4.92
C THR A 381 0.64 -2.01 4.74
N PHE A 382 0.12 -2.07 3.52
CA PHE A 382 -1.23 -1.63 3.17
C PHE A 382 -2.27 -2.34 4.05
N ASN A 383 -2.22 -3.67 4.07
CA ASN A 383 -3.14 -4.49 4.87
C ASN A 383 -2.97 -4.26 6.38
N MET A 384 -1.73 -4.12 6.84
CA MET A 384 -1.43 -3.87 8.25
C MET A 384 -2.01 -2.52 8.70
N ILE A 385 -1.74 -1.43 7.99
CA ILE A 385 -2.16 -0.08 8.38
C ILE A 385 -3.68 0.07 8.30
N LEU A 386 -4.30 -0.41 7.22
CA LEU A 386 -5.75 -0.37 7.04
C LEU A 386 -6.48 -1.09 8.20
N ARG A 387 -6.02 -2.28 8.57
CA ARG A 387 -6.63 -3.07 9.66
C ARG A 387 -6.29 -2.51 11.04
N LEU A 388 -5.08 -2.02 11.25
CA LEU A 388 -4.68 -1.38 12.50
C LEU A 388 -5.55 -0.15 12.79
N ASN A 389 -5.86 0.65 11.76
CA ASN A 389 -6.78 1.78 11.86
C ASN A 389 -8.19 1.33 12.27
N TYR A 390 -8.72 0.30 11.61
CA TYR A 390 -10.02 -0.26 11.93
C TYR A 390 -10.10 -0.71 13.40
N LEU A 391 -9.13 -1.50 13.85
CA LEU A 391 -9.08 -2.08 15.20
C LEU A 391 -8.99 -0.99 16.28
N ARG A 392 -8.09 -0.02 16.11
CA ARG A 392 -7.93 1.10 17.05
C ARG A 392 -9.13 2.03 17.05
N GLY A 393 -9.79 2.18 15.89
CA GLY A 393 -11.05 2.90 15.77
C GLY A 393 -12.16 2.29 16.63
N ARG A 394 -12.34 0.96 16.59
CA ARG A 394 -13.38 0.24 17.33
C ARG A 394 -13.20 0.26 18.85
N SER A 395 -11.95 0.23 19.32
CA SER A 395 -11.67 0.35 20.77
C SER A 395 -12.07 1.73 21.32
N SER A 396 -11.99 2.78 20.50
CA SER A 396 -12.31 4.15 20.93
C SER A 396 -13.82 4.44 21.03
N SER A 397 -14.65 3.77 20.22
CA SER A 397 -16.12 3.93 20.26
C SER A 397 -16.76 3.24 21.46
N HIS A 398 -16.21 2.10 21.93
CA HIS A 398 -16.71 1.43 23.14
C HIS A 398 -16.42 2.22 24.42
N ILE A 399 -15.31 2.97 24.49
CA ILE A 399 -15.00 3.82 25.65
C ILE A 399 -15.88 5.08 25.67
N SER A 400 -16.24 5.61 24.49
CA SER A 400 -17.12 6.78 24.39
C SER A 400 -18.53 6.47 24.88
N TYR A 401 -19.08 5.29 24.56
CA TYR A 401 -20.43 4.89 24.99
C TYR A 401 -20.54 4.65 26.51
N LYS A 402 -19.47 4.16 27.15
CA LYS A 402 -19.41 4.04 28.63
C LYS A 402 -19.29 5.39 29.35
N ARG A 403 -18.82 6.45 28.69
CA ARG A 403 -18.75 7.80 29.28
C ARG A 403 -20.09 8.55 29.19
N THR A 404 -20.90 8.28 28.17
CA THR A 404 -22.26 8.86 28.04
C THR A 404 -23.30 8.16 28.92
N LEU A 405 -23.00 6.98 29.46
CA LEU A 405 -23.86 6.24 30.40
C LEU A 405 -23.32 6.27 31.85
N ARG A 406 -22.70 7.37 32.27
CA ARG A 406 -22.71 7.68 33.72
C ARG A 406 -24.08 8.25 34.04
N PRO A 407 -24.89 7.62 34.90
CA PRO A 407 -26.09 8.28 35.40
C PRO A 407 -25.64 9.59 36.04
N LEU A 408 -26.31 10.68 35.65
CA LEU A 408 -26.29 11.93 36.37
C LEU A 408 -26.57 11.60 37.84
N ASN A 409 -25.52 11.65 38.66
CA ASN A 409 -25.66 11.53 40.11
C ASN A 409 -26.28 12.85 40.57
N ILE A 410 -27.59 12.93 40.46
CA ILE A 410 -28.40 14.02 40.99
C ILE A 410 -28.17 13.99 42.49
N LYS A 411 -27.43 14.99 42.98
CA LYS A 411 -27.32 15.30 44.40
C LYS A 411 -28.72 15.50 44.97
N SER A 412 -29.28 14.49 45.63
CA SER A 412 -30.33 14.70 46.62
C SER A 412 -29.66 15.22 47.90
N ARG A 413 -29.82 16.51 48.15
CA ARG A 413 -29.68 17.11 49.48
C ARG A 413 -30.77 16.56 50.41
N GLY A 414 -30.45 16.43 51.69
CA GLY A 414 -31.36 16.09 52.80
C GLY A 414 -31.09 14.67 53.32
N HIS A 415 -30.95 14.37 54.60
CA HIS A 415 -31.14 15.12 55.83
C HIS A 415 -30.18 14.53 56.88
N VAL A 416 -29.62 15.39 57.73
CA VAL A 416 -28.96 14.98 58.97
C VAL A 416 -30.03 14.44 59.90
N VAL A 417 -29.89 13.20 60.36
CA VAL A 417 -30.62 12.65 61.52
C VAL A 417 -29.60 12.37 62.63
N PRO A 418 -29.76 12.93 63.84
CA PRO A 418 -28.87 12.62 64.96
C PRO A 418 -29.41 11.47 65.82
N ARG A 419 -28.45 10.71 66.36
CA ARG A 419 -28.42 9.94 67.63
C ARG A 419 -29.41 8.78 67.83
N THR A 420 -28.89 7.63 68.29
CA THR A 420 -28.79 7.35 69.74
C THR A 420 -27.96 6.10 70.01
N THR A 421 -27.17 6.19 71.07
CA THR A 421 -26.55 5.10 71.83
C THR A 421 -27.63 4.31 72.59
N GLY A 422 -27.51 2.99 72.56
CA GLY A 422 -28.23 2.02 73.38
C GLY A 422 -27.56 0.67 73.19
#